data_AF-A0A813E9Z7-F1
#
_entry.id   AF-A0A813E9Z7-F1
#
_cell.length_a   1.000
_cell.length_b   1.000
_cell.length_c   1.000
_cell.angle_alpha   90.00
_cell.angle_beta   90.00
_cell.angle_gamma   90.00
#
_symmetry.space_group_name_H-M   'P 1'
#
loop_
_entity.id
_entity.type
_entity.pdbx_description
1 polymer ?
#
loop_
_entity_poly.entity_id
_entity_poly.type
_entity_poly.pdbx_seq_one_letter_code
_entity_poly.pdbx_strand_id
1 'polypeptide(L)'
;DVRERNAGEPSALAKVEESSDEEEEVVKKPTRVVMERDDVLEAELEKQFSDASGLSRKQREELEAQAKTREDEKAKREGTSDEAKADKERLEEIRRKRAEAVEKREKDKVDAEAKAAGEAEKDRQSVEVLGKQRDVALEVARLIRESKEGKMTLNQLNQDANCKKVLKPLCKKENIKALNKAWLEKFPDVLKIEGSGNDFTITSKSK
;
A
#
# COMPACT_ATOMS: atom_id res chain seq x y z
N ASP A 1 19.45 -14.63 4.41
CA ASP A 1 20.68 -15.11 5.03
C ASP A 1 21.85 -14.43 4.36
N VAL A 2 22.34 -13.33 4.95
CA VAL A 2 23.69 -12.77 4.76
C VAL A 2 23.99 -12.04 6.07
N ARG A 3 24.45 -12.81 7.05
CA ARG A 3 25.28 -12.32 8.14
C ARG A 3 26.64 -11.98 7.54
N GLU A 4 27.22 -10.82 7.83
CA GLU A 4 28.67 -10.61 8.01
C GLU A 4 28.93 -9.15 8.39
N ARG A 5 29.34 -8.94 9.65
CA ARG A 5 30.68 -8.46 10.08
C ARG A 5 30.85 -6.94 10.00
N ASN A 6 30.67 -6.29 11.14
CA ASN A 6 31.67 -5.32 11.58
C ASN A 6 31.87 -5.45 13.09
N ALA A 7 32.86 -6.27 13.43
CA ALA A 7 33.51 -6.32 14.73
C ALA A 7 34.70 -5.37 14.68
N GLY A 8 34.77 -4.45 15.63
CA GLY A 8 35.91 -3.55 15.85
C GLY A 8 35.90 -3.14 17.31
N GLU A 9 36.90 -3.59 18.04
CA GLU A 9 36.96 -3.87 19.47
C GLU A 9 36.99 -2.67 20.42
N PRO A 10 36.71 -2.90 21.73
CA PRO A 10 36.81 -1.90 22.79
C PRO A 10 38.27 -1.69 23.25
N SER A 11 38.76 -0.45 23.21
CA SER A 11 40.03 -0.09 23.83
C SER A 11 39.81 0.26 25.31
N ALA A 12 40.09 -0.72 26.16
CA ALA A 12 40.32 -0.54 27.59
C ALA A 12 41.78 -0.13 27.82
N LEU A 13 42.01 0.95 28.57
CA LEU A 13 43.27 1.20 29.26
C LEU A 13 43.03 1.98 30.54
N ALA A 14 42.86 1.21 31.61
CA ALA A 14 43.10 1.61 32.99
C ALA A 14 44.33 0.85 33.49
N LYS A 15 45.37 1.57 33.94
CA LYS A 15 46.46 1.14 34.85
C LYS A 15 47.27 2.42 35.18
N VAL A 16 47.14 3.03 36.35
CA VAL A 16 47.67 2.69 37.69
C VAL A 16 49.19 2.94 37.80
N GLU A 17 49.49 3.90 38.70
CA GLU A 17 50.67 4.11 39.57
C GLU A 17 52.09 4.17 38.99
N GLU A 18 52.83 5.24 39.35
CA GLU A 18 53.89 5.20 40.39
C GLU A 18 54.85 6.41 40.22
N SER A 19 54.96 7.28 41.23
CA SER A 19 56.10 8.16 41.57
C SER A 19 55.68 8.92 42.83
N SER A 20 56.04 8.49 44.05
CA SER A 20 57.38 8.56 44.66
C SER A 20 58.00 9.94 44.47
N ASP A 21 57.84 10.82 45.46
CA ASP A 21 58.97 11.55 46.02
C ASP A 21 58.64 12.01 47.45
N GLU A 22 59.60 11.76 48.35
CA GLU A 22 59.59 12.12 49.76
C GLU A 22 60.13 13.55 49.89
N GLU A 23 59.41 14.47 50.54
CA GLU A 23 60.06 15.54 51.31
C GLU A 23 59.22 15.87 52.55
N GLU A 24 59.81 15.61 53.73
CA GLU A 24 59.33 16.06 55.03
C GLU A 24 59.41 17.60 55.11
N GLU A 25 58.25 18.27 55.12
CA GLU A 25 58.20 19.69 55.50
C GLU A 25 57.56 19.87 56.88
N VAL A 26 58.35 20.43 57.79
CA VAL A 26 58.07 20.67 59.21
C VAL A 26 56.86 21.59 59.37
N VAL A 27 55.70 21.03 59.74
CA VAL A 27 54.49 21.80 60.07
C VAL A 27 54.66 22.56 61.39
N LYS A 28 55.18 23.78 61.29
CA LYS A 28 55.04 24.78 62.36
C LYS A 28 53.55 25.08 62.53
N LYS A 29 52.98 24.73 63.69
CA LYS A 29 51.61 25.11 64.03
C LYS A 29 51.45 26.62 63.86
N PRO A 30 50.53 27.11 63.00
CA PRO A 30 50.30 28.54 62.91
C PRO A 30 49.74 29.00 64.25
N THR A 31 50.43 29.94 64.88
CA THR A 31 49.92 30.68 66.04
C THR A 31 48.59 31.29 65.60
N ARG A 32 47.47 30.79 66.14
CA ARG A 32 46.14 31.30 65.84
C ARG A 32 46.06 32.73 66.36
N VAL A 33 46.29 33.71 65.48
CA VAL A 33 46.00 35.12 65.77
C VAL A 33 44.49 35.19 65.96
N VAL A 34 44.04 35.19 67.20
CA VAL A 34 42.65 35.49 67.55
C VAL A 34 42.53 37.00 67.40
N MET A 35 42.19 37.45 66.19
CA MET A 35 41.69 38.81 66.03
C MET A 35 40.37 38.89 66.80
N GLU A 36 40.25 39.89 67.67
CA GLU A 36 38.98 40.22 68.32
C GLU A 36 37.94 40.42 67.21
N ARG A 37 36.78 39.76 67.36
CA ARG A 37 35.68 39.92 66.41
C ARG A 37 35.19 41.35 66.52
N ASP A 38 35.24 42.08 65.42
CA ASP A 38 34.69 43.42 65.34
C ASP A 38 33.17 43.30 65.22
N ASP A 39 32.45 43.62 66.29
CA ASP A 39 30.99 43.57 66.36
C ASP A 39 30.33 44.43 65.26
N VAL A 40 31.03 45.46 64.76
CA VAL A 40 30.57 46.30 63.66
C VAL A 40 30.62 45.54 62.33
N LEU A 41 31.70 44.80 62.10
CA LEU A 41 31.90 43.98 60.90
C LEU A 41 30.91 42.79 60.88
N GLU A 42 30.66 42.17 62.03
CA GLU A 42 29.72 41.06 62.16
C GLU A 42 28.28 41.53 61.86
N ALA A 43 27.89 42.72 62.34
CA ALA A 43 26.59 43.32 62.02
C ALA A 43 26.43 43.74 60.55
N GLU A 44 27.51 44.14 59.88
CA GLU A 44 27.49 44.48 58.45
C GLU A 44 27.42 43.23 57.56
N LEU A 45 28.10 42.15 57.96
CA LEU A 45 27.97 40.83 57.32
C LEU A 45 26.57 40.24 57.51
N GLU A 46 26.01 40.32 58.72
CA GLU A 46 24.64 39.88 58.99
C GLU A 46 23.66 40.58 58.03
N LYS A 47 23.78 41.90 57.82
CA LYS A 47 22.94 42.64 56.85
C LYS A 47 23.11 42.20 55.39
N GLN A 48 24.30 41.75 54.99
CA GLN A 48 24.54 41.26 53.62
C GLN A 48 24.04 39.83 53.38
N PHE A 49 23.94 39.02 54.44
CA PHE A 49 23.59 37.60 54.37
C PHE A 49 22.29 37.23 55.09
N SER A 50 21.55 38.18 55.69
CA SER A 50 20.32 37.94 56.46
C SER A 50 19.08 37.61 55.64
N ASP A 51 19.15 37.62 54.31
CA ASP A 51 18.05 37.11 53.50
C ASP A 51 17.83 35.62 53.79
N ALA A 52 16.58 35.15 53.79
CA ALA A 52 16.19 33.81 54.24
C ALA A 52 16.92 32.62 53.56
N SER A 53 17.66 32.88 52.48
CA SER A 53 18.50 31.89 51.79
C SER A 53 19.98 31.92 52.18
N GLY A 54 20.48 32.97 52.85
CA GLY A 54 21.89 33.11 53.22
C GLY A 54 22.85 33.22 52.03
N LEU A 55 22.35 33.35 50.81
CA LEU A 55 23.14 33.32 49.58
C LEU A 55 23.43 34.74 49.09
N SER A 56 24.69 34.95 48.70
CA SER A 56 25.13 36.16 48.01
C SER A 56 24.36 36.31 46.68
N ARG A 57 24.15 37.55 46.24
CA ARG A 57 23.49 37.87 44.96
C ARG A 57 24.06 37.05 43.78
N LYS A 58 25.39 36.89 43.72
CA LYS A 58 26.07 36.09 42.70
C LYS A 58 25.69 34.60 42.75
N GLN A 59 25.54 34.05 43.95
CA GLN A 59 25.18 32.63 44.14
C GLN A 59 23.71 32.37 43.79
N ARG A 60 22.82 33.36 43.99
CA ARG A 60 21.42 33.25 43.52
C ARG A 60 21.33 33.28 41.99
N GLU A 61 22.04 34.22 41.36
CA GLU A 61 22.11 34.30 39.89
C GLU A 61 22.71 33.01 39.28
N GLU A 62 23.72 32.41 39.93
CA GLU A 62 24.31 31.14 39.50
C GLU A 62 23.35 29.95 39.67
N LEU A 63 22.59 29.89 40.77
CA LEU A 63 21.59 28.83 40.97
C LEU A 63 20.40 28.96 40.02
N GLU A 64 19.93 30.19 39.73
CA GLU A 64 18.90 30.40 38.70
C GLU A 64 19.41 29.99 37.31
N ALA A 65 20.66 30.32 36.98
CA ALA A 65 21.27 29.90 35.73
C ALA A 65 21.35 28.37 35.63
N GLN A 66 21.75 27.68 36.71
CA GLN A 66 21.79 26.21 36.75
C GLN A 66 20.39 25.56 36.72
N ALA A 67 19.40 26.18 37.33
CA ALA A 67 18.02 25.70 37.27
C ALA A 67 17.49 25.76 35.83
N LYS A 68 17.75 26.88 35.14
CA LYS A 68 17.34 27.09 33.75
C LYS A 68 18.04 26.13 32.80
N THR A 69 19.34 25.89 32.95
CA THR A 69 20.05 24.92 32.10
C THR A 69 19.54 23.49 32.30
N ARG A 70 19.23 23.09 33.54
CA ARG A 70 18.64 21.77 33.82
C ARG A 70 17.25 21.62 33.22
N GLU A 71 16.45 22.68 33.24
CA GLU A 71 15.12 22.68 32.63
C GLU A 71 15.21 22.55 31.10
N ASP A 72 16.11 23.30 30.47
CA ASP A 72 16.36 23.23 29.02
C ASP A 72 16.91 21.86 28.58
N GLU A 73 17.84 21.26 29.36
CA GLU A 73 18.36 19.92 29.09
C GLU A 73 17.28 18.84 29.25
N LYS A 74 16.40 19.00 30.26
CA LYS A 74 15.28 18.09 30.48
C LYS A 74 14.26 18.18 29.34
N ALA A 75 13.95 19.39 28.86
CA ALA A 75 13.05 19.59 27.71
C ALA A 75 13.62 19.01 26.40
N LYS A 76 14.95 19.09 26.20
CA LYS A 76 15.63 18.42 25.09
C LYS A 76 15.58 16.90 25.21
N ARG A 77 15.82 16.36 26.42
CA ARG A 77 15.82 14.91 26.67
C ARG A 77 14.44 14.28 26.55
N GLU A 78 13.40 14.99 26.97
CA GLU A 78 12.01 14.53 26.92
C GLU A 78 11.34 14.77 25.55
N GLY A 79 12.04 15.41 24.60
CA GLY A 79 11.50 15.69 23.27
C GLY A 79 10.30 16.64 23.29
N THR A 80 10.19 17.48 24.32
CA THR A 80 9.16 18.51 24.47
C THR A 80 9.59 19.86 23.89
N SER A 81 10.85 19.96 23.47
CA SER A 81 11.35 21.03 22.59
C SER A 81 10.48 21.15 21.34
N ASP A 82 10.23 22.38 20.89
CA ASP A 82 9.37 22.66 19.74
C ASP A 82 9.87 21.97 18.46
N GLU A 83 11.18 21.73 18.35
CA GLU A 83 11.78 20.96 17.25
C GLU A 83 11.35 19.49 17.26
N ALA A 84 11.29 18.87 18.45
CA ALA A 84 10.90 17.47 18.59
C ALA A 84 9.39 17.26 18.40
N LYS A 85 8.56 18.26 18.77
CA LYS A 85 7.14 18.27 18.43
C LYS A 85 6.92 18.38 16.92
N ALA A 86 7.64 19.28 16.24
CA ALA A 86 7.55 19.43 14.79
C ALA A 86 8.03 18.17 14.04
N ASP A 87 9.07 17.51 14.52
CA ASP A 87 9.54 16.26 13.92
C ASP A 87 8.53 15.11 14.12
N LYS A 88 7.93 15.03 15.31
CA LYS A 88 6.87 14.06 15.59
C LYS A 88 5.65 14.27 14.69
N GLU A 89 5.22 15.51 14.50
CA GLU A 89 4.09 15.85 13.61
C GLU A 89 4.40 15.47 12.16
N ARG A 90 5.62 15.73 11.67
CA ARG A 90 6.06 15.30 10.33
C ARG A 90 6.06 13.78 10.20
N LEU A 91 6.53 13.04 11.20
CA LEU A 91 6.53 11.58 11.19
C LEU A 91 5.12 11.00 11.21
N GLU A 92 4.19 11.61 11.94
CA GLU A 92 2.77 11.25 11.93
C GLU A 92 2.13 11.51 10.57
N GLU A 93 2.42 12.64 9.93
CA GLU A 93 1.95 12.95 8.57
C GLU A 93 2.48 11.93 7.55
N ILE A 94 3.76 11.55 7.64
CA ILE A 94 4.36 10.54 6.77
C ILE A 94 3.70 9.17 6.99
N ARG A 95 3.43 8.79 8.23
CA ARG A 95 2.71 7.54 8.54
C ARG A 95 1.30 7.56 7.97
N ARG A 96 0.58 8.68 8.09
CA ARG A 96 -0.76 8.84 7.51
C ARG A 96 -0.75 8.69 6.00
N LYS A 97 0.17 9.38 5.31
CA LYS A 97 0.34 9.27 3.85
C LYS A 97 0.69 7.85 3.40
N ARG A 98 1.51 7.11 4.18
CA ARG A 98 1.82 5.71 3.89
C ARG A 98 0.62 4.79 4.09
N ALA A 99 -0.16 4.98 5.16
CA ALA A 99 -1.37 4.21 5.40
C ALA A 99 -2.43 4.43 4.30
N GLU A 100 -2.68 5.69 3.94
CA GLU A 100 -3.59 6.04 2.83
C GLU A 100 -3.13 5.44 1.49
N ALA A 101 -1.82 5.43 1.21
CA ALA A 101 -1.28 4.84 -0.01
C ALA A 101 -1.39 3.30 -0.05
N VAL A 102 -1.26 2.63 1.09
CA VAL A 102 -1.45 1.18 1.20
C VAL A 102 -2.93 0.82 1.01
N GLU A 103 -3.83 1.52 1.69
CA GLU A 103 -5.28 1.30 1.58
C GLU A 103 -5.76 1.51 0.14
N LYS A 104 -5.25 2.54 -0.55
CA LYS A 104 -5.59 2.78 -1.95
C LYS A 104 -5.09 1.67 -2.88
N ARG A 105 -3.88 1.16 -2.65
CA ARG A 105 -3.33 0.03 -3.44
C ARG A 105 -4.09 -1.27 -3.21
N GLU A 106 -4.60 -1.51 -1.99
CA GLU A 106 -5.43 -2.68 -1.72
C GLU A 106 -6.78 -2.57 -2.42
N LYS A 107 -7.44 -1.40 -2.37
CA LYS A 107 -8.69 -1.17 -3.11
C LYS A 107 -8.51 -1.34 -4.62
N ASP A 108 -7.46 -0.74 -5.19
CA ASP A 108 -7.18 -0.85 -6.63
C ASP A 108 -6.91 -2.30 -7.07
N LYS A 109 -6.29 -3.13 -6.21
CA LYS A 109 -6.06 -4.55 -6.50
C LYS A 109 -7.35 -5.37 -6.48
N VAL A 110 -8.20 -5.16 -5.47
CA VAL A 110 -9.48 -5.87 -5.36
C VAL A 110 -10.39 -5.54 -6.54
N ASP A 111 -10.46 -4.26 -6.94
CA ASP A 111 -11.27 -3.84 -8.09
C ASP A 111 -10.72 -4.38 -9.42
N ALA A 112 -9.40 -4.50 -9.57
CA ALA A 112 -8.78 -5.08 -10.76
C ALA A 112 -9.05 -6.60 -10.86
N GLU A 113 -8.96 -7.33 -9.75
CA GLU A 113 -9.24 -8.77 -9.72
C GLU A 113 -10.72 -9.07 -9.98
N ALA A 114 -11.64 -8.26 -9.43
CA ALA A 114 -13.07 -8.41 -9.68
C ALA A 114 -13.44 -8.18 -11.16
N LYS A 115 -12.81 -7.21 -11.83
CA LYS A 115 -13.04 -6.96 -13.27
C LYS A 115 -12.51 -8.09 -14.14
N ALA A 116 -11.31 -8.59 -13.85
CA ALA A 116 -10.71 -9.69 -14.61
C ALA A 116 -11.54 -11.00 -14.52
N ALA A 117 -12.08 -11.31 -13.34
CA ALA A 117 -12.95 -12.48 -13.15
C ALA A 117 -14.27 -12.35 -13.94
N GLY A 118 -14.88 -11.17 -13.94
CA GLY A 118 -16.15 -10.93 -14.65
C GLY A 118 -16.00 -10.97 -16.18
N GLU A 119 -14.87 -10.55 -16.73
CA GLU A 119 -14.59 -10.62 -18.18
C GLU A 119 -14.33 -12.07 -18.62
N ALA A 120 -13.54 -12.84 -17.86
CA ALA A 120 -13.26 -14.23 -18.18
C ALA A 120 -14.52 -15.12 -18.19
N GLU A 121 -15.49 -14.84 -17.32
CA GLU A 121 -16.75 -15.58 -17.29
C GLU A 121 -17.66 -15.24 -18.48
N LYS A 122 -17.71 -13.95 -18.88
CA LYS A 122 -18.42 -13.52 -20.10
C LYS A 122 -17.81 -14.12 -21.36
N ASP A 123 -16.48 -14.17 -21.43
CA ASP A 123 -15.78 -14.77 -22.55
C ASP A 123 -16.05 -16.28 -22.64
N ARG A 124 -16.02 -17.01 -21.52
CA ARG A 124 -16.40 -18.44 -21.51
C ARG A 124 -17.84 -18.67 -21.95
N GLN A 125 -18.78 -17.88 -21.47
CA GLN A 125 -20.18 -17.98 -21.88
C GLN A 125 -20.35 -17.67 -23.38
N SER A 126 -19.65 -16.68 -23.91
CA SER A 126 -19.72 -16.34 -25.33
C SER A 126 -19.17 -17.45 -26.23
N VAL A 127 -18.07 -18.10 -25.82
CA VAL A 127 -17.48 -19.25 -26.53
C VAL A 127 -18.43 -20.45 -26.54
N GLU A 128 -19.07 -20.76 -25.41
CA GLU A 128 -20.02 -21.88 -25.32
C GLU A 128 -21.28 -21.62 -26.17
N VAL A 129 -21.78 -20.37 -26.20
CA VAL A 129 -22.91 -19.97 -27.05
C VAL A 129 -22.54 -20.08 -28.53
N LEU A 130 -21.35 -19.61 -28.92
CA LEU A 130 -20.86 -19.73 -30.30
C LEU A 130 -20.71 -21.20 -30.73
N GLY A 131 -20.25 -22.09 -29.85
CA GLY A 131 -20.20 -23.53 -30.11
C GLY A 131 -21.57 -24.11 -30.46
N LYS A 132 -22.60 -23.82 -29.63
CA LYS A 132 -23.97 -24.28 -29.88
C LYS A 132 -24.56 -23.70 -31.16
N GLN A 133 -24.29 -22.42 -31.45
CA GLN A 133 -24.73 -21.80 -32.70
C GLN A 133 -24.04 -22.42 -33.92
N ARG A 134 -22.76 -22.81 -33.81
CA ARG A 134 -22.03 -23.52 -34.85
C ARG A 134 -22.62 -24.91 -35.12
N ASP A 135 -23.00 -25.64 -34.08
CA ASP A 135 -23.68 -26.94 -34.23
C ASP A 135 -25.01 -26.78 -35.00
N VAL A 136 -25.78 -25.74 -34.69
CA VAL A 136 -26.98 -25.39 -35.45
C VAL A 136 -26.65 -25.11 -36.92
N ALA A 137 -25.58 -24.34 -37.21
CA ALA A 137 -25.18 -24.01 -38.57
C ALA A 137 -24.74 -25.26 -39.37
N LEU A 138 -24.04 -26.20 -38.74
CA LEU A 138 -23.68 -27.49 -39.33
C LEU A 138 -24.91 -28.32 -39.67
N GLU A 139 -25.89 -28.34 -38.78
CA GLU A 139 -27.12 -29.09 -38.99
C GLU A 139 -27.99 -28.47 -40.09
N VAL A 140 -28.05 -27.13 -40.17
CA VAL A 140 -28.64 -26.42 -41.31
C VAL A 140 -27.93 -26.80 -42.60
N ALA A 141 -26.60 -26.87 -42.61
CA ALA A 141 -25.84 -27.30 -43.77
C ALA A 141 -26.13 -28.75 -44.18
N ARG A 142 -26.32 -29.66 -43.21
CA ARG A 142 -26.74 -31.05 -43.46
C ARG A 142 -28.11 -31.11 -44.13
N LEU A 143 -29.09 -30.38 -43.60
CA LEU A 143 -30.44 -30.29 -44.18
C LEU A 143 -30.43 -29.72 -45.60
N ILE A 144 -29.59 -28.74 -45.89
CA ILE A 144 -29.44 -28.18 -47.24
C ILE A 144 -28.86 -29.22 -48.21
N ARG A 145 -27.89 -30.05 -47.78
CA ARG A 145 -27.33 -31.13 -48.61
C ARG A 145 -28.33 -32.24 -48.89
N GLU A 146 -29.19 -32.54 -47.92
CA GLU A 146 -30.26 -33.52 -48.07
C GLU A 146 -31.44 -32.99 -48.89
N SER A 147 -31.47 -31.69 -49.18
CA SER A 147 -32.46 -31.09 -50.06
C SER A 147 -32.21 -31.49 -51.52
N LYS A 148 -33.30 -31.64 -52.29
CA LYS A 148 -33.25 -32.11 -53.69
C LYS A 148 -32.42 -31.22 -54.62
N GLU A 149 -32.19 -29.97 -54.24
CA GLU A 149 -31.49 -28.99 -55.07
C GLU A 149 -30.14 -28.53 -54.48
N GLY A 150 -29.73 -29.07 -53.32
CA GLY A 150 -28.51 -28.63 -52.62
C GLY A 150 -28.52 -27.17 -52.19
N LYS A 151 -29.69 -26.53 -52.24
CA LYS A 151 -29.96 -25.14 -51.92
C LYS A 151 -31.32 -25.04 -51.24
N MET A 152 -31.46 -24.06 -50.37
CA MET A 152 -32.71 -23.87 -49.63
C MET A 152 -32.91 -22.40 -49.29
N THR A 153 -34.14 -21.91 -49.41
CA THR A 153 -34.45 -20.53 -49.02
C THR A 153 -34.71 -20.45 -47.52
N LEU A 154 -34.54 -19.25 -46.93
CA LEU A 154 -34.85 -19.05 -45.53
C LEU A 154 -36.33 -19.35 -45.20
N ASN A 155 -37.23 -19.04 -46.14
CA ASN A 155 -38.64 -19.40 -46.01
C ASN A 155 -38.85 -20.91 -45.97
N GLN A 156 -38.16 -21.68 -46.82
CA GLN A 156 -38.23 -23.14 -46.78
C GLN A 156 -37.73 -23.70 -45.44
N LEU A 157 -36.59 -23.19 -44.93
CA LEU A 157 -36.05 -23.58 -43.61
C LEU A 157 -37.05 -23.29 -42.47
N ASN A 158 -37.72 -22.14 -42.54
CA ASN A 158 -38.71 -21.70 -41.56
C ASN A 158 -40.09 -22.33 -41.73
N GLN A 159 -40.41 -22.96 -42.87
CA GLN A 159 -41.72 -23.53 -43.12
C GLN A 159 -41.72 -25.04 -43.01
N ASP A 160 -40.67 -25.71 -43.49
CA ASP A 160 -40.55 -27.17 -43.53
C ASP A 160 -40.66 -27.79 -42.13
N ALA A 161 -41.56 -28.75 -41.99
CA ALA A 161 -41.79 -29.49 -40.75
C ALA A 161 -40.57 -30.33 -40.34
N ASN A 162 -39.83 -30.89 -41.30
CA ASN A 162 -38.64 -31.71 -41.03
C ASN A 162 -37.50 -30.85 -40.50
N CYS A 163 -37.23 -29.71 -41.15
CA CYS A 163 -36.25 -28.73 -40.67
C CYS A 163 -36.59 -28.25 -39.26
N LYS A 164 -37.88 -27.98 -38.98
CA LYS A 164 -38.33 -27.61 -37.63
C LYS A 164 -38.11 -28.69 -36.58
N LYS A 165 -38.34 -29.96 -36.92
CA LYS A 165 -38.15 -31.09 -35.99
C LYS A 165 -36.68 -31.23 -35.59
N VAL A 166 -35.77 -31.01 -36.51
CA VAL A 166 -34.32 -31.11 -36.27
C VAL A 166 -33.77 -29.87 -35.57
N LEU A 167 -34.19 -28.67 -35.99
CA LEU A 167 -33.64 -27.42 -35.46
C LEU A 167 -34.27 -26.98 -34.13
N LYS A 168 -35.53 -27.32 -33.83
CA LYS A 168 -36.18 -26.92 -32.55
C LYS A 168 -35.43 -27.41 -31.31
N PRO A 169 -35.00 -28.69 -31.24
CA PRO A 169 -34.23 -29.21 -30.10
C PRO A 169 -32.86 -28.54 -29.92
N LEU A 170 -32.26 -28.01 -30.99
CA LEU A 170 -30.95 -27.37 -30.96
C LEU A 170 -31.09 -25.87 -30.64
N CYS A 171 -32.06 -25.19 -31.24
CA CYS A 171 -32.32 -23.76 -31.07
C CYS A 171 -33.19 -23.42 -29.85
N LYS A 172 -33.20 -24.25 -28.79
CA LYS A 172 -34.11 -24.12 -27.62
C LYS A 172 -34.22 -22.69 -27.06
N LYS A 173 -33.11 -21.91 -27.08
CA LYS A 173 -33.08 -20.52 -26.62
C LYS A 173 -33.33 -19.49 -27.74
N GLU A 174 -32.87 -19.74 -28.96
CA GLU A 174 -32.89 -18.73 -30.03
C GLU A 174 -34.14 -18.80 -30.92
N ASN A 175 -34.92 -19.89 -30.89
CA ASN A 175 -36.06 -20.11 -31.80
C ASN A 175 -35.62 -20.14 -33.28
N ILE A 176 -36.27 -20.96 -34.10
CA ILE A 176 -35.90 -21.10 -35.52
C ILE A 176 -36.08 -19.78 -36.27
N LYS A 177 -37.03 -18.94 -35.83
CA LYS A 177 -37.25 -17.60 -36.41
C LYS A 177 -36.08 -16.63 -36.22
N ALA A 178 -35.18 -16.87 -35.26
CA ALA A 178 -33.98 -16.03 -35.11
C ALA A 178 -32.86 -16.38 -36.10
N LEU A 179 -32.99 -17.50 -36.82
CA LEU A 179 -32.15 -17.80 -37.97
C LEU A 179 -32.52 -16.83 -39.10
N ASN A 180 -31.96 -15.63 -39.06
CA ASN A 180 -32.10 -14.63 -40.10
C ASN A 180 -30.81 -14.54 -40.92
N LYS A 181 -30.81 -13.71 -41.97
CA LYS A 181 -29.63 -13.50 -42.81
C LYS A 181 -28.40 -13.11 -41.97
N ALA A 182 -28.56 -12.16 -41.05
CA ALA A 182 -27.47 -11.68 -40.20
C ALA A 182 -26.90 -12.77 -39.28
N TRP A 183 -27.71 -13.72 -38.83
CA TRP A 183 -27.25 -14.87 -38.04
C TRP A 183 -26.46 -15.85 -38.91
N LEU A 184 -26.97 -16.17 -40.10
CA LEU A 184 -26.33 -17.12 -41.02
C LEU A 184 -25.00 -16.57 -41.57
N GLU A 185 -24.90 -15.25 -41.75
CA GLU A 185 -23.66 -14.58 -42.17
C GLU A 185 -22.52 -14.70 -41.15
N LYS A 186 -22.80 -15.04 -39.89
CA LYS A 186 -21.78 -15.29 -38.87
C LYS A 186 -20.97 -16.57 -39.11
N PHE A 187 -21.48 -17.49 -39.96
CA PHE A 187 -20.87 -18.78 -40.24
C PHE A 187 -20.47 -18.91 -41.72
N PRO A 188 -19.57 -18.04 -42.23
CA PRO A 188 -19.16 -18.03 -43.63
C PRO A 188 -18.30 -19.23 -44.03
N ASP A 189 -17.79 -19.96 -43.04
CA ASP A 189 -17.03 -21.21 -43.18
C ASP A 189 -17.92 -22.39 -43.54
N VAL A 190 -19.15 -22.43 -43.00
CA VAL A 190 -20.10 -23.53 -43.21
C VAL A 190 -21.11 -23.22 -44.33
N LEU A 191 -21.61 -21.99 -44.37
CA LEU A 191 -22.73 -21.59 -45.23
C LEU A 191 -22.31 -20.52 -46.26
N LYS A 192 -22.94 -20.55 -47.43
CA LYS A 192 -22.88 -19.51 -48.44
C LYS A 192 -24.29 -18.99 -48.68
N ILE A 193 -24.46 -17.68 -48.59
CA ILE A 193 -25.74 -17.01 -48.76
C ILE A 193 -25.64 -16.20 -50.05
N GLU A 194 -26.56 -16.45 -50.97
CA GLU A 194 -26.66 -15.74 -52.25
C GLU A 194 -28.05 -15.10 -52.38
N GLY A 195 -28.09 -13.82 -52.76
CA GLY A 195 -29.33 -13.06 -52.98
C GLY A 195 -29.30 -11.64 -52.42
N SER A 196 -30.20 -10.80 -52.92
CA SER A 196 -30.44 -9.42 -52.48
C SER A 196 -31.95 -9.22 -52.34
N GLY A 197 -32.43 -8.69 -51.21
CA GLY A 197 -33.87 -8.43 -50.97
C GLY A 197 -34.51 -9.33 -49.91
N ASN A 198 -35.72 -9.86 -50.18
CA ASN A 198 -36.46 -10.72 -49.24
C ASN A 198 -36.24 -12.23 -49.48
N ASP A 199 -35.68 -12.61 -50.62
CA ASP A 199 -35.38 -14.01 -50.98
C ASP A 199 -33.87 -14.24 -51.01
N PHE A 200 -33.36 -14.87 -49.95
CA PHE A 200 -31.97 -15.34 -49.88
C PHE A 200 -31.95 -16.86 -49.97
N THR A 201 -31.04 -17.36 -50.80
CA THR A 201 -30.79 -18.79 -50.98
C THR A 201 -29.54 -19.16 -50.19
N ILE A 202 -29.67 -20.21 -49.36
CA ILE A 202 -28.61 -20.74 -48.52
C ILE A 202 -28.08 -22.01 -49.19
N THR A 203 -26.77 -22.09 -49.36
CA THR A 203 -26.05 -23.24 -49.89
C THR A 203 -24.99 -23.68 -48.90
N SER A 204 -24.73 -24.97 -48.78
CA SER A 204 -23.65 -25.48 -47.90
C SER A 204 -22.31 -25.40 -48.62
N LYS A 205 -21.28 -24.80 -47.99
CA LYS A 205 -19.91 -24.82 -48.52
C LYS A 205 -19.16 -26.10 -48.18
N SER A 206 -19.46 -26.69 -47.02
CA SER A 206 -18.78 -27.88 -46.57
C SER A 206 -19.15 -29.05 -47.49
N LYS A 207 -18.11 -29.67 -48.07
CA LYS A 207 -18.19 -30.99 -48.69
C LYS A 207 -18.49 -32.06 -47.65
#